data_AF-A0A2E5G653-F1
#
_entry.id   AF-A0A2E5G653-F1
#
_cell.length_a   1.000
_cell.length_b   1.000
_cell.length_c   1.000
_cell.angle_alpha   90.00
_cell.angle_beta   90.00
_cell.angle_gamma   90.00
#
_symmetry.space_group_name_H-M   'P 1'
#
loop_
_entity.id
_entity.type
_entity.pdbx_description
1 polymer ?
#
loop_
_entity_poly.entity_id
_entity_poly.type
_entity_poly.pdbx_seq_one_letter_code
_entity_poly.pdbx_strand_id
1 'polypeptide(L)'
;MLMALYKPGQGYWTRMLTAIGASTLVLAGMGWIYGELGGIADHMTRNVTRASIVVGTIVVFGGLGWYLLNKPRIVDFMIATEAEMRKVNWPSRNQIIGSTCVVICGTAMMAILLWVVDIFFLWLFRTINVVAG
;
A
#
# COMPACT_ATOMS: atom_id res chain seq x y z
N MET A 1 -30.36 17.84 -8.77
CA MET A 1 -30.53 16.47 -9.32
C MET A 1 -29.26 15.92 -10.00
N LEU A 2 -28.28 16.77 -10.40
CA LEU A 2 -27.02 16.37 -11.10
C LEU A 2 -25.95 15.66 -10.26
N MET A 3 -26.10 15.57 -8.93
CA MET A 3 -25.18 14.86 -8.03
C MET A 3 -25.88 13.78 -7.20
N ALA A 4 -26.93 13.16 -7.73
CA ALA A 4 -27.55 12.03 -7.05
C ALA A 4 -26.58 10.84 -7.07
N LEU A 5 -26.20 10.35 -5.89
CA LEU A 5 -25.37 9.15 -5.75
C LEU A 5 -26.15 7.94 -6.26
N TYR A 6 -25.51 7.13 -7.11
CA TYR A 6 -26.08 5.85 -7.50
C TYR A 6 -26.16 4.91 -6.28
N LYS A 7 -27.37 4.38 -6.00
CA LYS A 7 -27.71 3.50 -4.85
C LYS A 7 -27.13 3.98 -3.52
N PRO A 8 -27.64 5.09 -2.95
CA PRO A 8 -27.14 5.61 -1.68
C PRO A 8 -27.38 4.60 -0.55
N GLY A 9 -26.36 4.35 0.27
CA GLY A 9 -26.44 3.47 1.45
C GLY A 9 -25.92 2.03 1.25
N GLN A 10 -25.74 1.55 0.03
CA GLN A 10 -25.14 0.23 -0.25
C GLN A 10 -23.67 0.36 -0.68
N GLY A 11 -22.81 -0.60 -0.29
CA GLY A 11 -21.39 -0.56 -0.63
C GLY A 11 -20.61 0.52 0.12
N TYR A 12 -21.16 1.06 1.23
CA TYR A 12 -20.61 2.25 1.91
C TYR A 12 -19.16 2.04 2.33
N TRP A 13 -18.87 0.92 3.00
CA TRP A 13 -17.53 0.62 3.51
C TRP A 13 -16.53 0.42 2.37
N THR A 14 -16.88 -0.35 1.35
CA THR A 14 -16.00 -0.58 0.19
C THR A 14 -15.70 0.73 -0.52
N ARG A 15 -16.70 1.60 -0.72
CA ARG A 15 -16.52 2.91 -1.37
C ARG A 15 -15.64 3.84 -0.57
N MET A 16 -15.85 3.90 0.75
CA MET A 16 -15.06 4.74 1.63
C MET A 16 -13.60 4.25 1.72
N LEU A 17 -13.39 2.94 1.87
CA LEU A 17 -12.05 2.35 1.96
C LEU A 17 -11.26 2.53 0.67
N THR A 18 -11.88 2.34 -0.50
CA THR A 18 -11.23 2.63 -1.78
C THR A 18 -10.92 4.12 -1.95
N ALA A 19 -11.83 5.01 -1.55
CA ALA A 19 -11.59 6.45 -1.59
C ALA A 19 -10.43 6.86 -0.68
N ILE A 20 -10.39 6.37 0.55
CA ILE A 20 -9.30 6.62 1.51
C ILE A 20 -7.99 6.08 0.94
N GLY A 21 -7.95 4.82 0.51
CA GLY A 21 -6.73 4.20 -0.04
C GLY A 21 -6.19 4.96 -1.26
N ALA A 22 -7.07 5.31 -2.21
CA ALA A 22 -6.69 6.12 -3.36
C ALA A 22 -6.18 7.51 -2.94
N SER A 23 -6.84 8.16 -1.97
CA SER A 23 -6.44 9.46 -1.47
C SER A 23 -5.07 9.41 -0.79
N THR A 24 -4.80 8.39 0.03
CA THR A 24 -3.50 8.20 0.67
C THR A 24 -2.38 8.03 -0.36
N LEU A 25 -2.60 7.25 -1.43
CA LEU A 25 -1.63 7.09 -2.50
C LEU A 25 -1.37 8.40 -3.27
N VAL A 26 -2.43 9.16 -3.56
CA VAL A 26 -2.31 10.47 -4.22
C VAL A 26 -1.53 11.45 -3.34
N LEU A 27 -1.80 11.48 -2.03
CA LEU A 27 -1.07 12.33 -1.08
C LEU A 27 0.40 11.93 -0.95
N ALA A 28 0.70 10.62 -0.93
CA ALA A 28 2.08 10.13 -0.89
C ALA A 28 2.84 10.49 -2.19
N GLY A 29 2.22 10.27 -3.35
CA GLY A 29 2.78 10.66 -4.64
C GLY A 29 2.99 12.17 -4.76
N MET A 30 2.05 12.96 -4.23
CA MET A 30 2.17 14.41 -4.15
C MET A 30 3.37 14.85 -3.30
N GLY A 31 3.59 14.21 -2.15
CA GLY A 31 4.77 14.46 -1.32
C GLY A 31 6.09 14.16 -2.03
N TRP A 32 6.13 13.06 -2.80
CA TRP A 32 7.30 12.70 -3.61
C TRP A 32 7.58 13.72 -4.72
N ILE A 33 6.55 14.09 -5.50
CA ILE A 33 6.66 15.09 -6.57
C ILE A 33 7.11 16.45 -6.02
N TYR A 34 6.61 16.84 -4.84
CA TYR A 34 7.00 18.09 -4.18
C TYR A 34 8.50 18.15 -3.85
N GLY A 35 9.09 17.01 -3.46
CA GLY A 35 10.52 16.88 -3.19
C GLY A 35 11.37 16.99 -4.45
N GLU A 36 11.00 16.27 -5.51
CA GLU A 36 11.76 16.20 -6.76
C GLU A 36 11.83 17.56 -7.49
N LEU A 37 10.73 18.31 -7.49
CA LEU A 37 10.66 19.65 -8.11
C LEU A 37 11.55 20.69 -7.43
N GLY A 38 12.09 20.39 -6.24
CA GLY A 38 13.04 21.26 -5.54
C GLY A 38 14.43 21.32 -6.15
N GLY A 39 14.84 20.30 -6.89
CA GLY A 39 16.18 20.24 -7.51
C GLY A 39 16.31 21.05 -8.79
N ILE A 40 15.19 21.50 -9.39
CA ILE A 40 15.15 21.96 -10.78
C ILE A 40 14.79 23.46 -10.91
N ALA A 41 14.20 24.10 -9.90
CA ALA A 41 13.58 25.43 -10.05
C ALA A 41 14.16 26.52 -9.12
N ASP A 42 14.31 27.74 -9.67
CA ASP A 42 14.71 28.96 -8.98
C ASP A 42 13.72 29.40 -7.88
N HIS A 43 14.18 30.15 -6.87
CA HIS A 43 13.46 30.35 -5.60
C HIS A 43 12.04 30.93 -5.74
N MET A 44 11.79 31.83 -6.70
CA MET A 44 10.48 32.47 -6.91
C MET A 44 9.53 31.58 -7.72
N THR A 45 10.02 30.99 -8.80
CA THR A 45 9.27 30.06 -9.66
C THR A 45 8.94 28.77 -8.91
N ARG A 46 9.82 28.32 -8.01
CA ARG A 46 9.67 27.11 -7.21
C ARG A 46 8.39 27.10 -6.37
N ASN A 47 8.03 28.19 -5.71
CA ASN A 47 6.85 28.20 -4.84
C ASN A 47 5.54 28.19 -5.66
N VAL A 48 5.51 28.92 -6.78
CA VAL A 48 4.32 28.98 -7.65
C VAL A 48 4.11 27.66 -8.40
N THR A 49 5.17 27.07 -8.97
CA THR A 49 5.11 25.78 -9.68
C THR A 49 4.75 24.63 -8.75
N ARG A 50 5.24 24.63 -7.50
CA ARG A 50 4.86 23.63 -6.50
C ARG A 50 3.38 23.72 -6.13
N ALA A 51 2.89 24.92 -5.85
CA ALA A 51 1.50 25.13 -5.47
C ALA A 51 0.52 24.74 -6.60
N SER A 52 0.84 25.08 -7.85
CA SER A 52 -0.01 24.75 -9.00
C SER A 52 -0.10 23.25 -9.27
N ILE A 53 1.01 22.52 -9.17
CA ILE A 53 1.04 21.06 -9.38
C ILE A 53 0.27 20.32 -8.29
N VAL A 54 0.42 20.74 -7.03
CA VAL A 54 -0.33 20.19 -5.89
C VAL A 54 -1.84 20.35 -6.08
N VAL A 55 -2.28 21.58 -6.37
CA VAL A 55 -3.70 21.88 -6.57
C VAL A 55 -4.26 21.14 -7.78
N GLY A 56 -3.52 21.13 -8.90
CA GLY A 56 -3.92 20.41 -10.11
C GLY A 56 -4.09 18.91 -9.87
N THR A 57 -3.15 18.30 -9.13
CA THR A 57 -3.22 16.87 -8.78
C THR A 57 -4.46 16.56 -7.94
N ILE A 58 -4.74 17.34 -6.89
CA ILE A 58 -5.91 17.12 -6.04
C ILE A 58 -7.22 17.23 -6.82
N VAL A 59 -7.35 18.23 -7.68
CA VAL A 59 -8.57 18.45 -8.48
C VAL A 59 -8.79 17.32 -9.48
N VAL A 60 -7.75 16.93 -10.21
CA VAL A 60 -7.83 15.87 -11.22
C VAL A 60 -8.16 14.53 -10.56
N PHE A 61 -7.42 14.13 -9.54
CA PHE A 61 -7.63 12.84 -8.87
C PHE A 61 -8.91 12.82 -8.04
N GLY A 62 -9.31 13.94 -7.43
CA GLY A 62 -10.59 14.07 -6.72
C GLY A 62 -11.78 13.93 -7.66
N GLY A 63 -11.75 14.62 -8.81
CA GLY A 63 -12.78 14.50 -9.84
C GLY A 63 -12.86 13.12 -10.47
N LEU A 64 -11.69 12.51 -10.77
CA LEU A 64 -11.61 11.15 -11.28
C LEU A 64 -12.14 10.13 -10.26
N GLY A 65 -11.78 10.28 -8.98
CA GLY A 65 -12.26 9.43 -7.90
C GLY A 65 -13.79 9.48 -7.77
N TRP A 66 -14.38 10.68 -7.80
CA TRP A 66 -15.83 10.85 -7.78
C TRP A 66 -16.51 10.20 -8.99
N TYR A 67 -15.96 10.41 -10.20
CA TYR A 67 -16.51 9.83 -11.43
C TYR A 67 -16.48 8.29 -11.40
N LEU A 68 -15.36 7.69 -10.98
CA LEU A 68 -15.20 6.23 -10.91
C LEU A 68 -16.09 5.63 -9.82
N LEU A 69 -16.12 6.22 -8.62
CA LEU A 69 -16.91 5.71 -7.48
C LEU A 69 -18.42 5.96 -7.58
N ASN A 70 -18.88 6.69 -8.61
CA ASN A 70 -20.29 6.87 -8.93
C ASN A 70 -20.71 6.13 -10.21
N LYS A 71 -19.80 5.42 -10.88
CA LYS A 71 -20.11 4.66 -12.10
C LYS A 71 -20.92 3.41 -11.75
N PRO A 72 -22.10 3.15 -12.38
CA PRO A 72 -22.99 2.05 -11.99
C PRO A 72 -22.30 0.68 -11.92
N ARG A 73 -21.52 0.33 -12.95
CA ARG A 73 -20.78 -0.94 -13.02
C ARG A 73 -19.78 -1.13 -11.86
N ILE A 74 -19.12 -0.05 -11.45
CA ILE A 74 -18.16 -0.09 -10.34
C ILE A 74 -18.91 -0.21 -9.02
N VAL A 75 -19.98 0.58 -8.83
CA VAL A 75 -20.78 0.54 -7.61
C VAL A 75 -21.41 -0.83 -7.40
N ASP A 76 -22.00 -1.43 -8.44
CA ASP A 76 -22.60 -2.77 -8.35
C ASP A 76 -21.55 -3.84 -8.02
N PHE A 77 -20.34 -3.73 -8.59
CA PHE A 77 -19.21 -4.61 -8.25
C PHE A 77 -18.78 -4.44 -6.78
N MET A 78 -18.70 -3.21 -6.27
CA MET A 78 -18.32 -2.93 -4.88
C MET A 78 -19.37 -3.45 -3.89
N ILE A 79 -20.66 -3.36 -4.23
CA ILE A 79 -21.76 -3.93 -3.44
C ILE A 79 -21.67 -5.46 -3.43
N ALA A 80 -21.45 -6.09 -4.59
CA ALA A 80 -21.28 -7.54 -4.68
C ALA A 80 -20.06 -8.02 -3.88
N THR A 81 -18.95 -7.29 -3.94
CA THR A 81 -17.74 -7.57 -3.16
C THR A 81 -18.01 -7.47 -1.67
N GLU A 82 -18.71 -6.42 -1.20
CA GLU A 82 -19.08 -6.31 0.22
C GLU A 82 -19.96 -7.49 0.66
N ALA A 83 -20.94 -7.86 -0.16
CA ALA A 83 -21.83 -8.99 0.12
C ALA A 83 -21.06 -10.32 0.20
N GLU A 84 -20.05 -10.52 -0.64
CA GLU A 84 -19.21 -11.72 -0.62
C GLU A 84 -18.28 -11.73 0.60
N MET A 85 -17.68 -10.58 0.95
CA MET A 85 -16.83 -10.45 2.12
C MET A 85 -17.57 -10.70 3.44
N ARG A 86 -18.88 -10.45 3.50
CA ARG A 86 -19.72 -10.80 4.66
C ARG A 86 -19.93 -12.31 4.84
N LYS A 87 -19.75 -13.11 3.80
CA LYS A 87 -19.84 -14.58 3.87
C LYS A 87 -18.54 -15.22 4.37
N VAL A 88 -17.44 -14.47 4.36
CA VAL A 88 -16.12 -14.96 4.76
C VAL A 88 -16.07 -15.12 6.28
N ASN A 89 -15.80 -16.34 6.73
CA ASN A 89 -15.53 -16.64 8.12
C ASN A 89 -14.12 -16.17 8.48
N TRP A 90 -14.01 -15.10 9.26
CA TRP A 90 -12.72 -14.60 9.73
C TRP A 90 -12.19 -15.48 10.88
N PRO A 91 -10.89 -15.82 10.87
CA PRO A 91 -10.29 -16.66 11.90
C PRO A 91 -10.34 -15.99 13.27
N SER A 92 -10.52 -16.79 14.32
CA SER A 92 -10.47 -16.29 15.69
C SER A 92 -9.05 -15.86 16.07
N ARG A 93 -8.90 -14.95 17.04
CA ARG A 93 -7.58 -14.45 17.49
C ARG A 93 -6.59 -15.57 17.83
N ASN A 94 -7.09 -16.66 18.42
CA ASN A 94 -6.26 -17.80 18.79
C ASN A 94 -5.72 -18.56 17.55
N GLN A 95 -6.51 -18.67 16.49
CA GLN A 95 -6.08 -19.29 15.24
C GLN A 95 -5.03 -18.43 14.52
N ILE A 96 -5.17 -17.11 14.56
CA ILE A 96 -4.19 -16.16 13.99
C ILE A 96 -2.86 -16.29 14.73
N ILE A 97 -2.88 -16.33 16.06
CA ILE A 97 -1.66 -16.49 16.86
C ILE A 97 -1.01 -17.85 16.58
N GLY A 98 -1.79 -18.93 16.54
CA GLY A 98 -1.27 -20.27 16.25
C GLY A 98 -0.59 -20.36 14.88
N SER A 99 -1.25 -19.88 13.82
CA SER A 99 -0.69 -19.88 12.47
C SER A 99 0.55 -18.99 12.33
N THR A 100 0.53 -17.80 12.94
CA THR A 100 1.68 -16.88 12.89
C THR A 100 2.88 -17.42 13.68
N CYS A 101 2.65 -18.06 14.83
CA CYS A 101 3.70 -18.67 15.65
C CYS A 101 4.46 -19.75 14.86
N VAL A 102 3.75 -20.63 14.14
CA VAL A 102 4.38 -21.67 13.31
C VAL A 102 5.28 -21.06 12.24
N VAL A 103 4.84 -19.99 11.58
CA VAL A 103 5.64 -19.30 10.57
C VAL A 103 6.89 -18.68 11.19
N ILE A 104 6.77 -17.99 12.33
CA ILE A 104 7.90 -17.37 13.04
C ILE A 104 8.91 -18.44 13.47
N CYS A 105 8.45 -19.57 14.04
CA CYS A 105 9.34 -20.66 14.42
C CYS A 105 10.05 -21.26 13.21
N GLY A 106 9.34 -21.46 12.09
CA GLY A 106 9.91 -21.98 10.85
C GLY A 106 10.97 -21.05 10.24
N THR A 107 10.70 -19.75 10.18
CA THR A 107 11.67 -18.77 9.67
C THR A 107 12.85 -18.59 10.60
N ALA A 108 12.65 -18.60 11.92
CA ALA A 108 13.74 -18.58 12.90
C ALA A 108 14.64 -19.82 12.78
N MET A 109 14.06 -21.01 12.61
CA MET A 109 14.81 -22.24 12.38
C MET A 109 15.65 -22.17 11.11
N MET A 110 15.07 -21.66 10.01
CA MET A 110 15.80 -21.45 8.76
C MET A 110 16.95 -20.44 8.93
N ALA A 111 16.71 -19.33 9.64
CA ALA A 111 17.75 -18.34 9.91
C ALA A 111 18.91 -18.93 10.72
N ILE A 112 18.63 -19.76 11.74
CA ILE A 112 19.66 -20.46 12.51
C ILE A 112 20.44 -21.44 11.62
N LEU A 113 19.75 -22.21 10.77
CA LEU A 113 20.40 -23.13 9.85
C LEU A 113 21.37 -22.39 8.92
N LEU A 114 20.91 -21.31 8.29
CA LEU A 114 21.74 -20.48 7.42
C LEU A 114 22.94 -19.90 8.18
N TRP A 115 22.73 -19.41 9.40
CA TRP A 115 23.81 -18.90 10.24
C TRP A 115 24.89 -19.96 10.55
N VAL A 116 24.48 -21.19 10.84
CA VAL A 116 25.42 -22.32 11.07
C VAL A 116 26.19 -22.64 9.79
N VAL A 117 25.51 -22.68 8.66
CA VAL A 117 26.13 -22.94 7.35
C VAL A 117 27.12 -21.84 6.98
N ASP A 118 26.78 -20.57 7.23
CA ASP A 118 27.65 -19.42 7.01
C ASP A 118 28.92 -19.52 7.87
N ILE A 119 28.79 -19.86 9.16
CA ILE A 119 29.95 -20.07 10.05
C ILE A 119 30.81 -21.21 9.56
N PHE A 120 30.20 -22.33 9.16
CA PHE A 120 30.93 -23.47 8.62
C PHE A 120 31.73 -23.09 7.37
N PHE A 121 31.12 -22.36 6.43
CA PHE A 121 31.81 -21.88 5.23
C PHE A 121 32.93 -20.88 5.56
N LEU A 122 32.69 -19.95 6.49
CA LEU A 122 33.74 -19.02 6.95
C LEU A 122 34.94 -19.75 7.55
N TRP A 123 34.70 -20.75 8.39
CA TRP A 123 35.75 -21.59 8.97
C TRP A 123 36.50 -22.38 7.90
N LEU A 124 35.78 -22.99 6.95
CA LEU A 124 36.36 -23.74 5.85
C LEU A 124 37.25 -22.85 4.97
N PHE A 125 36.73 -21.69 4.55
CA PHE A 125 37.43 -20.74 3.68
C PHE A 125 38.67 -20.11 4.32
N ARG A 126 38.65 -19.87 5.64
CA ARG A 126 39.83 -19.45 6.40
C ARG A 126 40.91 -20.52 6.43
N THR A 127 40.52 -21.79 6.60
CA THR A 127 41.46 -22.92 6.66
C THR A 127 42.19 -23.13 5.34
N ILE A 128 41.50 -22.92 4.21
CA ILE A 128 42.09 -23.02 2.86
C ILE A 128 42.76 -21.71 2.38
N ASN A 129 42.90 -20.69 3.24
CA ASN A 129 43.52 -19.39 2.93
C ASN A 129 42.91 -18.64 1.72
N VAL A 130 41.65 -18.93 1.37
CA VAL A 130 40.95 -18.21 0.27
C VAL A 130 40.45 -16.85 0.73
N VAL A 131 40.13 -16.70 2.02
CA VAL A 131 39.73 -15.44 2.64
C VAL A 131 40.84 -15.03 3.62
N ALA A 132 41.47 -13.88 3.37
CA ALA A 132 42.46 -13.31 4.29
C ALA A 132 41.80 -13.06 5.66
N GLY A 133 42.45 -13.55 6.72
CA GLY A 133 42.00 -13.42 8.10
C GLY A 133 41.80 -11.97 8.54
#